data_AF-H2L073-F1
#
_entry.id   AF-H2L073-F1
#
_cell.length_a   1.000
_cell.length_b   1.000
_cell.length_c   1.000
_cell.angle_alpha   90.00
_cell.angle_beta   90.00
_cell.angle_gamma   90.00
#
_symmetry.space_group_name_H-M   'P 1'
#
loop_
_entity.id
_entity.type
_entity.pdbx_description
1 polymer ?
#
loop_
_entity_poly.entity_id
_entity_poly.type
_entity_poly.pdbx_seq_one_letter_code
_entity_poly.pdbx_strand_id
1 'polypeptide(L)'
;MIGLEAWFANFSQISSRWITAQSLADIPRPHVEYAIFATFKAAEVMSVIGGLVAHPLYRWYLSRKLNPKLMTPNSEKIIKNACRKLQGRFLIAGLITAPFLSRLETHLSGTTDSELKNRCYSIRCNAETLSLDRAVLVCGFIGWYWRRFQGAVDGVNIGIAYAMVNSQFIAPRTSPVLKNSIDESERFETVEEMEESKTKLNKFLAEQDRKDAEVKVLDVKD
;
A
#
# COMPACT_ATOMS: atom_id res chain seq x y z
N MET A 1 7.58 4.33 19.43
CA MET A 1 7.18 3.46 18.30
C MET A 1 5.98 4.10 17.62
N ILE A 2 6.02 4.31 16.30
CA ILE A 2 5.01 5.09 15.54
C ILE A 2 3.76 4.24 15.23
N GLY A 3 3.80 2.94 15.53
CA GLY A 3 2.68 2.00 15.33
C GLY A 3 2.51 1.55 13.88
N LEU A 4 3.51 1.76 13.02
CA LEU A 4 3.51 1.34 11.60
C LEU A 4 4.63 0.34 11.28
N GLU A 5 5.31 -0.17 12.29
CA GLU A 5 6.49 -1.02 12.13
C GLU A 5 6.10 -2.39 11.57
N ALA A 6 5.04 -3.00 12.09
CA ALA A 6 4.48 -4.24 11.57
C ALA A 6 3.97 -4.08 10.12
N TRP A 7 3.27 -2.97 9.83
CA TRP A 7 2.86 -2.64 8.47
C TRP A 7 4.06 -2.52 7.54
N PHE A 8 5.10 -1.77 7.92
CA PHE A 8 6.29 -1.55 7.10
C PHE A 8 7.11 -2.83 6.91
N ALA A 9 7.22 -3.68 7.94
CA ALA A 9 7.85 -4.98 7.83
C ALA A 9 7.11 -5.87 6.81
N ASN A 10 5.77 -5.93 6.88
CA ASN A 10 4.96 -6.64 5.90
C ASN A 10 5.08 -6.03 4.50
N PHE A 11 5.03 -4.71 4.38
CA PHE A 11 5.12 -4.01 3.11
C PHE A 11 6.51 -4.15 2.47
N SER A 12 7.59 -4.12 3.23
CA SER A 12 8.95 -4.15 2.67
C SER A 12 9.48 -5.57 2.44
N GLN A 13 9.06 -6.56 3.24
CA GLN A 13 9.57 -7.94 3.22
C GLN A 13 11.11 -8.06 3.24
N ILE A 14 11.81 -7.07 3.80
CA ILE A 14 13.29 -7.07 3.86
C ILE A 14 13.81 -8.23 4.73
N SER A 15 13.07 -8.62 5.76
CA SER A 15 13.44 -9.68 6.68
C SER A 15 12.24 -10.53 7.04
N SER A 16 12.30 -11.84 6.75
CA SER A 16 11.27 -12.80 7.15
C SER A 16 11.14 -12.94 8.68
N ARG A 17 12.23 -12.66 9.43
CA ARG A 17 12.23 -12.75 10.90
C ARG A 17 11.31 -11.72 11.56
N TRP A 18 10.97 -10.64 10.87
CA TRP A 18 10.13 -9.56 11.41
C TRP A 18 8.65 -9.76 11.09
N ILE A 19 8.29 -10.84 10.41
CA ILE A 19 6.95 -11.10 9.92
C ILE A 19 6.48 -12.42 10.52
N THR A 20 5.71 -12.32 11.59
CA THR A 20 4.99 -13.44 12.23
C THR A 20 3.48 -13.29 12.00
N ALA A 21 2.72 -14.38 12.08
CA ALA A 21 1.25 -14.33 11.98
C ALA A 21 0.62 -13.32 12.96
N GLN A 22 1.19 -13.23 14.17
CA GLN A 22 0.77 -12.24 15.18
C GLN A 22 1.07 -10.81 14.73
N SER A 23 2.28 -10.53 14.23
CA SER A 23 2.61 -9.18 13.72
C SER A 23 1.76 -8.79 12.51
N LEU A 24 1.35 -9.76 11.70
CA LEU A 24 0.52 -9.53 10.52
C LEU A 24 -0.88 -9.05 10.93
N ALA A 25 -1.45 -9.66 11.98
CA ALA A 25 -2.76 -9.31 12.54
C ALA A 25 -2.73 -8.11 13.50
N ASP A 26 -1.57 -7.75 14.04
CA ASP A 26 -1.44 -6.60 14.95
C ASP A 26 -1.54 -5.27 14.19
N ILE A 27 -2.66 -4.57 14.36
CA ILE A 27 -3.01 -3.33 13.66
C ILE A 27 -3.32 -2.25 14.71
N PRO A 28 -2.29 -1.56 15.22
CA PRO A 28 -2.46 -0.58 16.29
C PRO A 28 -3.03 0.76 15.80
N ARG A 29 -2.97 1.05 14.49
CA ARG A 29 -3.44 2.32 13.89
C ARG A 29 -4.19 2.09 12.57
N PRO A 30 -5.41 1.50 12.62
CA PRO A 30 -6.14 1.09 11.42
C PRO A 30 -6.47 2.27 10.49
N HIS A 31 -6.86 3.44 11.02
CA HIS A 31 -7.13 4.62 10.19
C HIS A 31 -5.91 5.13 9.41
N VAL A 32 -4.72 5.11 10.02
CA VAL A 32 -3.49 5.59 9.37
C VAL A 32 -3.08 4.59 8.29
N GLU A 33 -3.14 3.31 8.61
CA GLU A 33 -2.81 2.25 7.65
C GLU A 33 -3.77 2.24 6.44
N TYR A 34 -5.07 2.36 6.68
CA TYR A 34 -6.06 2.47 5.61
C TYR A 34 -5.83 3.74 4.77
N ALA A 35 -5.45 4.87 5.37
CA ALA A 35 -5.09 6.07 4.63
C ALA A 35 -3.84 5.88 3.75
N ILE A 36 -2.83 5.14 4.22
CA ILE A 36 -1.66 4.80 3.42
C ILE A 36 -2.07 3.94 2.22
N PHE A 37 -2.87 2.89 2.46
CA PHE A 37 -3.40 2.05 1.39
C PHE A 37 -4.21 2.86 0.35
N ALA A 38 -5.13 3.70 0.82
CA ALA A 38 -5.93 4.57 -0.05
C ALA A 38 -5.06 5.52 -0.87
N THR A 39 -3.93 5.97 -0.30
CA THR A 39 -2.94 6.82 -1.00
C THR A 39 -2.29 6.08 -2.16
N PHE A 40 -1.88 4.82 -1.98
CA PHE A 40 -1.36 3.99 -3.07
C PHE A 40 -2.40 3.79 -4.16
N LYS A 41 -3.62 3.36 -3.81
CA LYS A 41 -4.70 3.15 -4.78
C LYS A 41 -5.08 4.42 -5.54
N ALA A 42 -5.13 5.56 -4.85
CA ALA A 42 -5.39 6.84 -5.49
C ALA A 42 -4.24 7.26 -6.42
N ALA A 43 -2.98 7.03 -6.03
CA ALA A 43 -1.83 7.30 -6.88
C ALA A 43 -1.88 6.47 -8.17
N GLU A 44 -2.24 5.18 -8.08
CA GLU A 44 -2.43 4.30 -9.22
C GLU A 44 -3.54 4.80 -10.16
N VAL A 45 -4.76 4.97 -9.62
CA VAL A 45 -5.93 5.39 -10.39
C VAL A 45 -5.70 6.76 -11.03
N MET A 46 -5.18 7.72 -10.27
CA MET A 46 -4.93 9.08 -10.78
C MET A 46 -3.78 9.12 -11.79
N SER A 47 -2.78 8.24 -11.67
CA SER A 47 -1.72 8.11 -12.69
C SER A 47 -2.26 7.54 -13.99
N VAL A 48 -3.15 6.56 -13.91
CA VAL A 48 -3.84 6.00 -15.08
C VAL A 48 -4.74 7.04 -15.74
N ILE A 49 -5.58 7.73 -14.97
CA ILE A 49 -6.48 8.78 -15.48
C ILE A 49 -5.65 9.93 -16.08
N GLY A 50 -4.65 10.43 -15.35
CA GLY A 50 -3.80 11.52 -15.82
C GLY A 50 -3.01 11.14 -17.08
N GLY A 51 -2.43 9.94 -17.08
CA GLY A 51 -1.53 9.42 -18.11
C GLY A 51 -2.24 8.97 -19.38
N LEU A 52 -3.26 8.12 -19.25
CA LEU A 52 -3.92 7.45 -20.37
C LEU A 52 -5.17 8.17 -20.86
N VAL A 53 -5.83 8.98 -20.02
CA VAL A 53 -7.09 9.66 -20.39
C VAL A 53 -6.89 11.15 -20.56
N ALA A 54 -6.49 11.87 -19.51
CA ALA A 54 -6.40 13.32 -19.52
C ALA A 54 -5.32 13.83 -20.48
N HIS A 55 -4.16 13.18 -20.53
CA HIS A 55 -3.06 13.57 -21.42
C HIS A 55 -3.41 13.53 -22.91
N PRO A 56 -3.91 12.42 -23.51
CA PRO A 56 -4.27 12.41 -24.92
C PRO A 56 -5.46 13.34 -25.24
N LEU A 57 -6.48 13.40 -24.38
CA LEU A 57 -7.62 14.31 -24.57
C LEU A 57 -7.19 15.78 -24.57
N TYR A 58 -6.33 16.17 -23.63
CA TYR A 58 -5.83 17.54 -23.54
C TYR A 58 -4.89 17.88 -24.69
N ARG A 59 -4.04 16.94 -25.11
CA ARG A 59 -3.19 17.11 -26.30
C ARG A 59 -4.03 17.32 -27.55
N TRP A 60 -5.08 16.53 -27.74
CA TRP A 60 -5.99 16.67 -28.87
C TRP A 60 -6.72 18.01 -28.86
N TYR A 61 -7.25 18.42 -27.70
CA TYR A 61 -7.89 19.72 -27.50
C TYR A 61 -6.95 20.89 -27.87
N LEU A 62 -5.72 20.88 -27.33
CA LEU A 62 -4.74 21.93 -27.61
C LEU A 62 -4.35 21.95 -29.10
N SER A 63 -4.16 20.79 -29.71
CA SER A 63 -3.79 20.69 -31.13
C SER A 63 -4.87 21.25 -32.05
N ARG A 64 -6.16 21.08 -31.70
CA ARG A 64 -7.29 21.65 -32.46
C ARG A 64 -7.45 23.17 -32.29
N LYS A 65 -6.99 23.72 -31.17
CA LYS A 65 -7.09 25.15 -30.88
C LYS A 65 -5.98 25.97 -31.56
N LEU A 66 -4.89 25.31 -31.97
CA LEU A 66 -3.79 25.96 -32.67
C LEU A 66 -4.13 26.18 -34.15
N ASN A 67 -3.91 27.41 -34.60
CA ASN A 67 -4.07 27.76 -36.00
C ASN A 67 -2.92 27.11 -36.79
N PRO A 68 -3.18 26.24 -37.79
CA PRO A 68 -2.13 25.45 -38.46
C PRO A 68 -1.09 26.33 -39.17
N LYS A 69 -1.46 27.56 -39.54
CA LYS A 69 -0.56 28.54 -40.18
C LYS A 69 0.47 29.15 -39.22
N LEU A 70 0.25 29.06 -37.91
CA LEU A 70 1.13 29.58 -36.85
C LEU A 70 1.87 28.46 -36.11
N MET A 71 1.75 27.21 -36.57
CA MET A 71 2.44 26.09 -35.93
C MET A 71 3.94 26.19 -36.22
N THR A 72 4.71 26.34 -35.14
CA THR A 72 6.17 26.18 -35.19
C THR A 72 6.54 24.88 -34.47
N PRO A 73 7.74 24.32 -34.72
CA PRO A 73 8.26 23.19 -33.94
C PRO A 73 8.28 23.46 -32.42
N ASN A 74 8.28 24.72 -31.99
CA ASN A 74 8.23 25.10 -30.59
C ASN A 74 6.84 24.91 -29.97
N SER A 75 5.77 25.09 -30.75
CA SER A 75 4.39 24.90 -30.31
C SER A 75 4.16 23.47 -29.81
N GLU A 76 4.71 22.46 -30.50
CA GLU A 76 4.63 21.07 -30.03
C GLU A 76 5.35 20.84 -28.70
N LYS A 77 6.52 21.45 -28.50
CA LYS A 77 7.27 21.34 -27.24
C LYS A 77 6.47 21.93 -26.09
N ILE A 78 5.81 23.06 -26.31
CA ILE A 78 4.93 23.70 -25.33
C ILE A 78 3.74 22.81 -24.98
N ILE A 79 3.04 22.25 -25.97
CA ILE A 79 1.91 21.33 -25.76
C ILE A 79 2.35 20.11 -24.96
N LYS A 80 3.46 19.47 -25.36
CA LYS A 80 4.02 18.31 -24.65
C LYS A 80 4.31 18.65 -23.18
N ASN A 81 4.95 19.79 -22.91
CA ASN A 81 5.24 20.22 -21.54
C ASN A 81 3.98 20.54 -20.72
N ALA A 82 2.95 21.14 -21.34
CA ALA A 82 1.68 21.39 -20.66
C ALA A 82 0.97 20.08 -20.28
N CYS A 83 0.91 19.11 -21.19
CA CYS A 83 0.30 17.81 -20.93
C CYS A 83 1.06 17.01 -19.86
N ARG A 84 2.40 17.09 -19.85
CA ARG A 84 3.24 16.47 -18.80
C ARG A 84 2.99 17.07 -17.41
N LYS A 85 2.83 18.40 -17.33
CA LYS A 85 2.47 19.07 -16.07
C LYS A 85 1.08 18.64 -15.59
N LEU A 86 0.13 18.45 -16.51
CA LEU A 86 -1.20 17.96 -16.19
C LEU A 86 -1.14 16.56 -15.56
N GLN A 87 -0.42 15.62 -16.17
CA GLN A 87 -0.22 14.26 -15.61
C GLN A 87 0.31 14.31 -14.16
N GLY A 88 1.38 15.07 -13.93
CA GLY A 88 1.96 15.20 -12.58
C GLY A 88 0.98 15.80 -11.56
N ARG A 89 0.10 16.72 -11.98
CA ARG A 89 -0.93 17.28 -11.10
C ARG A 89 -1.99 16.26 -10.69
N PHE A 90 -2.37 15.34 -11.58
CA PHE A 90 -3.30 14.26 -11.22
C PHE A 90 -2.69 13.35 -10.14
N LEU A 91 -1.43 12.94 -10.30
CA LEU A 91 -0.72 12.15 -9.29
C LEU A 91 -0.66 12.88 -7.93
N ILE A 92 -0.23 14.14 -7.93
CA ILE A 92 -0.16 14.95 -6.70
C ILE A 92 -1.54 15.12 -6.07
N ALA A 93 -2.58 15.36 -6.88
CA ALA A 93 -3.95 15.46 -6.39
C ALA A 93 -4.34 14.17 -5.68
N GLY A 94 -4.13 13.00 -6.28
CA GLY A 94 -4.40 11.70 -5.64
C GLY A 94 -3.66 11.52 -4.32
N LEU A 95 -2.35 11.80 -4.29
CA LEU A 95 -1.52 11.67 -3.09
C LEU A 95 -1.99 12.57 -1.94
N ILE A 96 -2.44 13.79 -2.25
CA ILE A 96 -2.89 14.74 -1.23
C ILE A 96 -4.32 14.44 -0.81
N THR A 97 -5.25 14.17 -1.74
CA THR A 97 -6.68 14.04 -1.41
C THR A 97 -7.03 12.70 -0.76
N ALA A 98 -6.28 11.62 -1.06
CA ALA A 98 -6.64 10.28 -0.62
C ALA A 98 -6.68 10.08 0.91
N PRO A 99 -5.70 10.55 1.71
CA PRO A 99 -5.78 10.45 3.16
C PRO A 99 -7.00 11.17 3.77
N PHE A 100 -7.44 12.28 3.16
CA PHE A 100 -8.62 13.02 3.62
C PHE A 100 -9.91 12.31 3.20
N LEU A 101 -9.97 11.82 1.97
CA LEU A 101 -11.12 11.07 1.46
C LEU A 101 -11.32 9.76 2.22
N SER A 102 -10.26 9.03 2.55
CA SER A 102 -10.38 7.78 3.33
C SER A 102 -10.86 8.05 4.75
N ARG A 103 -10.42 9.16 5.37
CA ARG A 103 -10.93 9.60 6.68
C ARG A 103 -12.39 10.03 6.60
N LEU A 104 -12.78 10.73 5.55
CA LEU A 104 -14.17 11.14 5.33
C LEU A 104 -15.07 9.93 5.07
N GLU A 105 -14.63 8.98 4.25
CA GLU A 105 -15.34 7.74 3.93
C GLU A 105 -15.61 6.93 5.19
N THR A 106 -14.57 6.67 6.00
CA THR A 106 -14.70 5.92 7.26
C THR A 106 -15.61 6.64 8.25
N HIS A 107 -15.56 7.97 8.31
CA HIS A 107 -16.44 8.76 9.17
C HIS A 107 -17.90 8.76 8.70
N LEU A 108 -18.16 8.88 7.40
CA LEU A 108 -19.51 8.88 6.84
C LEU A 108 -20.17 7.51 6.87
N SER A 109 -19.38 6.45 6.66
CA SER A 109 -19.88 5.07 6.64
C SER A 109 -20.14 4.52 8.05
N GLY A 110 -19.70 5.21 9.10
CA GLY A 110 -19.84 4.73 10.47
C GLY A 110 -19.07 3.43 10.74
N THR A 111 -18.00 3.17 9.98
CA THR A 111 -17.21 1.94 10.09
C THR A 111 -16.60 1.83 11.49
N THR A 112 -16.82 0.68 12.15
CA THR A 112 -16.25 0.44 13.48
C THR A 112 -14.74 0.17 13.39
N ASP A 113 -14.03 0.39 14.50
CA ASP A 113 -12.58 0.15 14.55
C ASP A 113 -12.22 -1.32 14.27
N SER A 114 -13.03 -2.27 14.75
CA SER A 114 -12.83 -3.71 14.48
C SER A 114 -13.00 -4.05 12.99
N GLU A 115 -14.02 -3.49 12.33
CA GLU A 115 -14.21 -3.69 10.90
C GLU A 115 -13.04 -3.12 10.10
N LEU A 116 -12.55 -1.93 10.49
CA LEU A 116 -11.41 -1.30 9.81
C LEU A 116 -10.11 -2.08 10.03
N LYS A 117 -9.89 -2.65 11.22
CA LYS A 117 -8.78 -3.58 11.49
C LYS A 117 -8.87 -4.81 10.59
N ASN A 118 -10.02 -5.46 10.48
CA ASN A 118 -10.20 -6.62 9.61
C ASN A 118 -9.98 -6.28 8.12
N ARG A 119 -10.43 -5.10 7.66
CA ARG A 119 -10.10 -4.61 6.32
C ARG A 119 -8.60 -4.45 6.13
N CYS A 120 -7.91 -3.78 7.05
CA CYS A 120 -6.45 -3.63 6.98
C CYS A 120 -5.73 -4.98 7.01
N TYR A 121 -6.20 -5.94 7.81
CA TYR A 121 -5.66 -7.29 7.84
C TYR A 121 -5.81 -8.01 6.49
N SER A 122 -7.00 -7.96 5.90
CA SER A 122 -7.24 -8.56 4.58
C SER A 122 -6.34 -7.96 3.49
N ILE A 123 -6.08 -6.64 3.56
CA ILE A 123 -5.14 -5.94 2.66
C ILE A 123 -3.72 -6.44 2.88
N ARG A 124 -3.25 -6.59 4.12
CA ARG A 124 -1.92 -7.12 4.43
C ARG A 124 -1.73 -8.55 3.93
N CYS A 125 -2.79 -9.36 3.96
CA CYS A 125 -2.79 -10.75 3.49
C CYS A 125 -2.85 -10.88 1.95
N ASN A 126 -3.25 -9.83 1.23
CA ASN A 126 -3.39 -9.85 -0.22
C ASN A 126 -2.03 -9.66 -0.91
N ALA A 127 -1.42 -10.77 -1.32
CA ALA A 127 -0.11 -10.79 -1.97
C ALA A 127 -0.06 -9.97 -3.27
N GLU A 128 -1.12 -10.06 -4.09
CA GLU A 128 -1.18 -9.39 -5.38
C GLU A 128 -1.21 -7.87 -5.23
N THR A 129 -2.06 -7.39 -4.34
CA THR A 129 -2.19 -5.96 -4.03
C THR A 129 -0.88 -5.41 -3.49
N LEU A 130 -0.26 -6.15 -2.57
CA LEU A 130 0.99 -5.72 -1.95
C LEU A 130 2.17 -5.75 -2.94
N SER A 131 2.23 -6.74 -3.83
CA SER A 131 3.20 -6.77 -4.93
C SER A 131 3.00 -5.63 -5.92
N LEU A 132 1.75 -5.26 -6.20
CA LEU A 132 1.40 -4.14 -7.06
C LEU A 132 1.86 -2.82 -6.43
N ASP A 133 1.52 -2.56 -5.17
CA ASP A 133 1.88 -1.33 -4.46
C ASP A 133 3.40 -1.14 -4.40
N ARG A 134 4.15 -2.23 -4.18
CA ARG A 134 5.63 -2.24 -4.24
C ARG A 134 6.16 -1.91 -5.63
N ALA A 135 5.64 -2.57 -6.67
CA ALA A 135 6.07 -2.32 -8.05
C ALA A 135 5.80 -0.87 -8.44
N VAL A 136 4.65 -0.34 -8.08
CA VAL A 136 4.25 1.05 -8.30
C VAL A 136 5.16 2.01 -7.55
N LEU A 137 5.47 1.74 -6.29
CA LEU A 137 6.37 2.58 -5.50
C LEU A 137 7.78 2.61 -6.11
N VAL A 138 8.34 1.45 -6.44
CA VAL A 138 9.70 1.32 -6.98
C VAL A 138 9.79 1.93 -8.37
N CYS A 139 8.91 1.55 -9.30
CA CYS A 139 8.91 2.09 -10.65
C CYS A 139 8.56 3.58 -10.67
N GLY A 140 7.62 4.02 -9.83
CA GLY A 140 7.29 5.42 -9.64
C GLY A 140 8.46 6.25 -9.12
N PHE A 141 9.23 5.72 -8.16
CA PHE A 141 10.42 6.40 -7.64
C PHE A 141 11.56 6.46 -8.66
N ILE A 142 11.85 5.36 -9.35
CA ILE A 142 12.84 5.31 -10.45
C ILE A 142 12.46 6.31 -11.55
N GLY A 143 11.18 6.31 -11.93
CA GLY A 143 10.64 7.24 -12.90
C GLY A 143 10.77 8.69 -12.45
N TRP A 144 10.45 8.98 -11.18
CA TRP A 144 10.63 10.30 -10.60
C TRP A 144 12.09 10.76 -10.60
N TYR A 145 13.02 9.87 -10.26
CA TYR A 145 14.44 10.15 -10.31
C TYR A 145 14.89 10.55 -11.72
N TRP A 146 14.42 9.84 -12.76
CA TRP A 146 14.83 10.11 -14.15
C TRP A 146 14.18 11.37 -14.74
N ARG A 147 12.84 11.49 -14.66
CA ARG A 147 12.07 12.53 -15.37
C ARG A 147 11.08 13.28 -14.48
N ARG A 148 11.32 13.32 -13.16
CA ARG A 148 10.46 13.98 -12.16
C ARG A 148 9.03 13.47 -12.28
N PHE A 149 8.02 14.31 -12.05
CA PHE A 149 6.61 13.89 -12.00
C PHE A 149 6.09 13.20 -13.26
N GLN A 150 6.61 13.53 -14.45
CA GLN A 150 6.24 12.78 -15.65
C GLN A 150 6.75 11.35 -15.57
N GLY A 151 8.03 11.20 -15.26
CA GLY A 151 8.62 9.87 -15.09
C GLY A 151 7.96 9.10 -13.95
N ALA A 152 7.52 9.77 -12.88
CA ALA A 152 6.77 9.14 -11.80
C ALA A 152 5.47 8.51 -12.30
N VAL A 153 4.66 9.25 -13.07
CA VAL A 153 3.41 8.74 -13.65
C VAL A 153 3.68 7.61 -14.64
N ASP A 154 4.66 7.78 -15.53
CA ASP A 154 5.06 6.73 -16.49
C ASP A 154 5.54 5.48 -15.73
N GLY A 155 6.31 5.65 -14.67
CA GLY A 155 6.82 4.60 -13.80
C GLY A 155 5.71 3.86 -13.06
N VAL A 156 4.74 4.58 -12.48
CA VAL A 156 3.54 3.99 -11.85
C VAL A 156 2.80 3.13 -12.87
N ASN A 157 2.55 3.65 -14.08
CA ASN A 157 1.83 2.91 -15.13
C ASN A 157 2.59 1.65 -15.58
N ILE A 158 3.93 1.73 -15.71
CA ILE A 158 4.79 0.57 -15.99
C ILE A 158 4.73 -0.44 -14.83
N GLY A 159 4.76 0.02 -13.59
CA GLY A 159 4.65 -0.83 -12.40
C GLY A 159 3.32 -1.59 -12.35
N ILE A 160 2.20 -0.92 -12.66
CA ILE A 160 0.88 -1.55 -12.79
C ILE A 160 0.89 -2.60 -13.89
N ALA A 161 1.38 -2.26 -15.08
CA ALA A 161 1.44 -3.19 -16.21
C ALA A 161 2.30 -4.42 -15.88
N TYR A 162 3.46 -4.22 -15.24
CA TYR A 162 4.32 -5.30 -14.77
C TYR A 162 3.60 -6.18 -13.74
N ALA A 163 2.93 -5.58 -12.75
CA ALA A 163 2.21 -6.33 -11.73
C ALA A 163 1.08 -7.19 -12.35
N MET A 164 0.34 -6.66 -13.32
CA MET A 164 -0.68 -7.40 -14.06
C MET A 164 -0.10 -8.55 -14.88
N VAL A 165 1.01 -8.32 -15.59
CA VAL A 165 1.69 -9.39 -16.35
C VAL A 165 2.20 -10.45 -15.39
N ASN A 166 2.76 -10.04 -14.25
CA ASN A 166 3.28 -10.96 -13.25
C ASN A 166 2.18 -11.84 -12.64
N SER A 167 1.05 -11.25 -12.24
CA SER A 167 -0.06 -12.01 -11.63
C SER A 167 -0.76 -12.94 -12.64
N GLN A 168 -1.00 -12.48 -13.87
CA GLN A 168 -1.75 -13.27 -14.86
C GLN A 168 -0.90 -14.31 -15.59
N PHE A 169 0.38 -14.02 -15.84
CA PHE A 169 1.20 -14.84 -16.73
C PHE A 169 2.37 -15.54 -16.06
N ILE A 170 3.08 -14.85 -15.17
CA ILE A 170 4.36 -15.34 -14.62
C ILE A 170 4.11 -16.18 -13.37
N ALA A 171 3.42 -15.63 -12.35
CA ALA A 171 3.19 -16.28 -11.08
C ALA A 171 2.43 -17.63 -11.17
N PRO A 172 1.46 -17.84 -12.09
CA PRO A 172 0.82 -19.14 -12.25
C PRO A 172 1.71 -20.20 -12.91
N ARG A 173 2.76 -19.79 -13.62
CA ARG A 173 3.62 -20.67 -14.44
C ARG A 173 5.04 -20.83 -13.88
N THR A 174 5.40 -20.05 -12.88
CA THR A 174 6.74 -20.03 -12.27
C THR A 174 6.60 -19.86 -10.77
N SER A 175 7.61 -20.25 -10.00
CA SER A 175 7.66 -19.94 -8.58
C SER A 175 7.63 -18.41 -8.41
N PRO A 176 6.70 -17.84 -7.63
CA PRO A 176 6.60 -16.40 -7.48
C PRO A 176 7.93 -15.84 -6.95
N VAL A 177 8.50 -14.88 -7.68
CA VAL A 177 9.79 -14.24 -7.34
C VAL A 177 9.75 -13.57 -5.97
N LEU A 178 8.57 -13.11 -5.56
CA LEU A 178 8.28 -12.57 -4.23
C LEU A 178 7.27 -13.48 -3.53
N LYS A 179 7.75 -14.58 -2.94
CA LYS A 179 6.91 -15.44 -2.10
C LYS A 179 6.64 -14.72 -0.78
N ASN A 180 5.38 -14.67 -0.36
CA ASN A 180 5.03 -14.15 0.96
C ASN A 180 5.72 -14.99 2.05
N SER A 181 6.25 -14.31 3.06
CA SER A 181 6.98 -14.97 4.15
C SER A 181 6.10 -15.85 5.04
N ILE A 182 4.78 -15.61 5.07
CA ILE A 182 3.81 -16.37 5.87
C ILE A 182 2.88 -17.14 4.94
N ASP A 183 2.83 -18.46 5.15
CA ASP A 183 1.92 -19.34 4.41
C ASP A 183 0.46 -19.05 4.79
N GLU A 184 -0.47 -19.32 3.89
CA GLU A 184 -1.90 -19.05 4.12
C GLU A 184 -2.44 -19.87 5.30
N SER A 185 -1.90 -21.07 5.53
CA SER A 185 -2.28 -21.95 6.64
C SER A 185 -1.83 -21.45 8.01
N GLU A 186 -0.87 -20.53 8.09
CA GLU A 186 -0.35 -20.01 9.35
C GLU A 186 -1.04 -18.70 9.78
N ARG A 187 -1.96 -18.19 8.95
CA ARG A 187 -2.68 -16.93 9.19
C ARG A 187 -3.89 -17.17 10.09
N PHE A 188 -4.24 -16.15 10.86
CA PHE A 188 -5.51 -16.13 11.60
C PHE A 188 -6.66 -15.85 10.61
N GLU A 189 -7.88 -16.33 10.89
CA GLU A 189 -9.02 -16.02 10.02
C GLU A 189 -9.42 -14.56 10.19
N THR A 190 -9.39 -14.05 11.42
CA THR A 190 -9.70 -12.66 11.73
C THR A 190 -8.74 -12.04 12.75
N VAL A 191 -8.80 -10.71 12.91
CA VAL A 191 -8.02 -10.00 13.92
C VAL A 191 -8.48 -10.37 15.34
N GLU A 192 -9.78 -10.64 15.52
CA GLU A 192 -10.35 -11.02 16.82
C GLU A 192 -9.77 -12.35 17.34
N GLU A 193 -9.58 -13.35 16.47
CA GLU A 193 -8.98 -14.63 16.86
C GLU A 193 -7.56 -14.47 17.39
N MET A 194 -6.80 -13.55 16.78
CA MET A 194 -5.47 -13.21 17.27
C MET A 194 -5.53 -12.51 18.64
N GLU A 195 -6.45 -11.56 18.82
CA GLU A 195 -6.64 -10.87 20.10
C GLU A 195 -7.04 -11.86 21.22
N GLU A 196 -7.87 -12.86 20.91
CA GLU A 196 -8.22 -13.94 21.82
C GLU A 196 -7.02 -14.84 22.15
N SER A 197 -6.25 -15.26 21.14
CA SER A 197 -5.06 -16.08 21.31
C SER A 197 -4.01 -15.39 22.19
N LYS A 198 -3.77 -14.10 21.95
CA LYS A 198 -2.88 -13.25 22.76
C LYS A 198 -3.36 -13.15 24.20
N THR A 199 -4.67 -13.01 24.40
CA THR A 199 -5.26 -12.94 25.75
C THR A 199 -5.09 -14.26 26.50
N LYS A 200 -5.30 -15.40 25.83
CA LYS A 200 -5.07 -16.74 26.42
C LYS A 200 -3.61 -16.95 26.80
N LEU A 201 -2.68 -16.56 25.93
CA LEU A 201 -1.24 -16.64 26.20
C LEU A 201 -0.83 -15.77 27.38
N ASN A 202 -1.31 -14.52 27.45
CA ASN A 202 -1.00 -13.63 28.57
C ASN A 202 -1.53 -14.16 29.90
N LYS A 203 -2.73 -14.75 29.92
CA LYS A 203 -3.27 -15.40 31.11
C LYS A 203 -2.40 -16.58 31.55
N PHE A 204 -1.98 -17.42 30.61
CA PHE A 204 -1.10 -18.55 30.88
C PHE A 204 0.25 -18.10 31.47
N LEU A 205 0.89 -17.09 30.88
CA LEU A 205 2.16 -16.55 31.39
C LEU A 205 2.02 -15.96 32.80
N ALA A 206 0.93 -15.21 33.05
CA ALA A 206 0.67 -14.67 34.39
C ALA A 206 0.44 -15.76 35.45
N GLU A 207 -0.19 -16.88 35.09
CA GLU A 207 -0.34 -18.03 35.99
C GLU A 207 1.00 -18.72 36.27
N GLN A 208 1.87 -18.83 35.27
CA GLN A 208 3.20 -19.40 35.43
C GLN A 208 4.08 -18.52 36.34
N ASP A 209 4.08 -17.20 36.13
CA ASP A 209 4.82 -16.25 36.97
C ASP A 209 4.37 -16.30 38.44
N ARG A 210 3.06 -16.49 38.69
CA ARG A 210 2.53 -16.67 40.05
C ARG A 210 3.03 -17.96 40.69
N LYS A 211 3.06 -19.07 39.94
CA LYS A 211 3.59 -20.36 40.43
C LYS A 211 5.09 -20.25 40.74
N ASP A 212 5.86 -19.61 39.87
CA ASP A 212 7.30 -19.42 40.07
C ASP A 212 7.60 -18.50 41.27
N ALA A 213 6.75 -17.50 41.52
CA ALA A 213 6.83 -16.66 42.71
C ALA A 213 6.49 -17.43 44.00
N GLU A 214 5.48 -18.31 43.98
CA GLU A 214 5.12 -19.17 45.11
C GLU A 214 6.24 -20.17 45.45
N VAL A 215 6.88 -20.77 44.45
CA VAL A 215 8.04 -21.67 44.65
C VAL A 215 9.22 -20.92 45.29
N LYS A 216 9.54 -19.71 44.82
CA LYS A 216 10.63 -18.90 45.41
C LYS A 216 10.35 -18.48 46.86
N VAL A 217 9.09 -18.30 47.26
CA VAL A 217 8.73 -17.98 48.64
C VAL A 217 8.87 -19.19 49.56
N LEU A 218 8.70 -20.40 49.03
CA LEU A 218 8.91 -21.64 49.77
C LEU A 218 10.41 -21.93 49.98
N ASP A 219 11.25 -21.73 48.96
CA ASP A 219 12.72 -21.92 49.05
C ASP A 219 13.43 -20.93 50.00
N VAL A 220 12.82 -19.79 50.36
CA VAL A 220 13.40 -18.79 51.28
C VAL A 220 13.05 -19.08 52.75
N LYS A 221 12.14 -20.02 53.00
CA LYS A 221 11.68 -20.38 54.36
C LYS A 221 12.38 -21.60 54.95
N ASP A 222 13.21 -22.29 54.15
CA ASP A 222 14.12 -23.36 54.58
C ASP A 222 15.55 -22.82 54.76
#